data_AF-A0A7Y4MTN4-F1
#
_entry.id   AF-A0A7Y4MTN4-F1
#
_cell.length_a   1.000
_cell.length_b   1.000
_cell.length_c   1.000
_cell.angle_alpha   90.00
_cell.angle_beta   90.00
_cell.angle_gamma   90.00
#
_symmetry.space_group_name_H-M   'P 1'
#
loop_
_entity.id
_entity.type
_entity.pdbx_description
1 polymer ?
#
loop_
_entity_poly.entity_id
_entity_poly.type
_entity_poly.pdbx_seq_one_letter_code
_entity_poly.pdbx_strand_id
1 'polypeptide(L)' 'MRRLREQQGWTQEEAAHRCSMTTRLYQRVEGEEANVTFTSLARLCAGFDVDVVRLFKPAKEEKLQKQN' A
#
# COMPACT_ATOMS: atom_id res chain seq x y z
N MET A 1 -0.10 2.30 0.23
CA MET A 1 -0.08 1.00 0.96
C MET A 1 -0.59 1.10 2.40
N ARG A 2 -0.13 2.07 3.20
CA ARG A 2 -0.60 2.30 4.59
C ARG A 2 -2.09 2.07 4.83
N ARG A 3 -2.96 2.72 4.04
CA ARG A 3 -4.42 2.55 4.14
C ARG A 3 -4.88 1.10 3.99
N LEU A 4 -4.33 0.34 3.04
CA LEU A 4 -4.68 -1.07 2.85
C LEU A 4 -4.19 -1.91 4.04
N ARG A 5 -2.99 -1.63 4.54
CA ARG A 5 -2.45 -2.30 5.73
C ARG A 5 -3.33 -2.08 6.96
N GLU A 6 -3.73 -0.84 7.21
CA GLU A 6 -4.59 -0.46 8.34
C GLU A 6 -5.99 -1.08 8.22
N GLN A 7 -6.54 -1.17 7.01
CA GLN A 7 -7.81 -1.86 6.77
C GLN A 7 -7.77 -3.35 7.13
N GLN A 8 -6.59 -3.97 7.02
CA GLN A 8 -6.38 -5.37 7.38
C GLN A 8 -5.91 -5.58 8.83
N GLY A 9 -5.66 -4.49 9.57
CA GLY A 9 -5.12 -4.55 10.94
C GLY A 9 -3.68 -5.07 11.04
N TRP A 10 -2.89 -4.99 9.96
CA TRP A 10 -1.53 -5.52 9.94
C TRP A 10 -0.49 -4.52 10.45
N THR A 11 0.56 -5.03 11.12
CA THR A 11 1.79 -4.27 11.34
C THR A 11 2.58 -4.14 10.03
N GLN A 12 3.59 -3.27 9.99
CA GLN A 12 4.44 -3.15 8.80
C GLN A 12 5.25 -4.42 8.54
N GLU A 13 5.68 -5.11 9.60
CA GLU A 13 6.36 -6.40 9.54
C GLU A 13 5.46 -7.48 8.94
N GLU A 14 4.20 -7.57 9.40
CA GLU A 14 3.23 -8.53 8.89
C GLU A 14 2.92 -8.26 7.40
N ALA A 15 2.71 -7.00 7.03
CA ALA A 15 2.47 -6.63 5.65
C ALA A 15 3.66 -6.94 4.74
N ALA A 16 4.89 -6.67 5.21
CA ALA A 16 6.11 -7.02 4.48
C ALA A 16 6.23 -8.54 4.28
N HIS A 17 5.96 -9.32 5.33
CA HIS A 17 5.95 -10.77 5.27
C HIS A 17 4.95 -11.29 4.23
N ARG A 18 3.68 -10.84 4.30
CA ARG A 18 2.64 -11.22 3.34
C ARG A 18 2.96 -10.82 1.90
N CYS A 19 3.61 -9.68 1.71
CA CYS A 19 4.05 -9.23 0.39
C CYS A 19 5.35 -9.89 -0.07
N SER A 20 5.95 -10.83 0.68
CA SER A 20 7.26 -11.42 0.35
C SER A 20 8.35 -10.36 0.15
N MET A 21 8.40 -9.38 1.04
CA MET A 21 9.31 -8.24 1.02
C MET A 21 10.01 -8.09 2.38
N THR A 22 11.16 -7.41 2.40
CA THR A 22 11.77 -7.00 3.66
C THR A 22 10.97 -5.86 4.29
N THR A 23 10.91 -5.80 5.63
CA THR A 23 10.23 -4.71 6.35
C THR A 23 10.76 -3.33 5.93
N ARG A 24 12.08 -3.20 5.75
CA ARG A 24 12.71 -1.95 5.28
C ARG A 24 12.22 -1.50 3.91
N LEU A 25 12.08 -2.43 2.96
CA LEU A 25 11.58 -2.10 1.62
C LEU A 25 10.10 -1.69 1.69
N TYR A 26 9.30 -2.44 2.45
CA TYR A 26 7.89 -2.12 2.65
C TYR A 26 7.68 -0.74 3.31
N GLN A 27 8.49 -0.41 4.32
CA GLN A 27 8.49 0.92 4.96
C GLN A 27 8.78 2.05 3.98
N ARG A 28 9.77 1.89 3.09
CA ARG A 28 10.04 2.89 2.04
C ARG A 28 8.89 3.06 1.07
N VAL A 29 8.16 1.98 0.76
CA VAL A 29 6.93 2.04 -0.05
C VAL A 29 5.83 2.84 0.67
N GLU A 30 5.67 2.66 1.98
CA GLU A 30 4.69 3.44 2.75
C GLU A 30 5.10 4.89 2.98
N GLY A 31 6.40 5.20 2.94
CA GLY A 31 6.95 6.55 3.12
C GLY A 31 7.09 7.36 1.82
N GLU A 32 6.63 6.85 0.68
CA GLU A 32 6.74 7.51 -0.65
C GLU A 32 8.18 7.73 -1.15
N GLU A 33 9.17 7.06 -0.53
CA GLU A 33 10.61 7.17 -0.86
C GLU A 33 11.12 6.05 -1.79
N ALA A 34 10.21 5.26 -2.36
CA ALA A 34 10.55 4.08 -3.14
C ALA A 34 10.19 4.24 -4.62
N ASN A 35 11.20 4.20 -5.48
CA ASN A 35 11.00 3.83 -6.88
C ASN A 35 10.89 2.29 -6.94
N VAL A 36 9.66 1.78 -6.98
CA VAL A 36 9.39 0.34 -6.97
C VAL A 36 9.48 -0.25 -8.38
N THR A 37 10.02 -1.46 -8.48
CA THR A 37 9.97 -2.22 -9.72
C THR A 37 8.58 -2.82 -9.94
N PHE A 38 8.27 -3.24 -11.17
CA PHE A 38 7.05 -4.01 -11.47
C PHE A 38 6.95 -5.30 -10.65
N THR A 39 8.08 -5.95 -10.34
CA THR A 39 8.10 -7.14 -9.48
C THR A 39 7.67 -6.82 -8.05
N SER A 40 8.13 -5.70 -7.49
CA SER A 40 7.70 -5.24 -6.16
C SER A 40 6.22 -4.88 -6.15
N LEU A 41 5.72 -4.27 -7.23
CA LEU A 41 4.28 -3.99 -7.39
C LEU A 41 3.45 -5.29 -7.43
N ALA A 42 3.86 -6.28 -8.21
CA ALA A 42 3.18 -7.58 -8.28
C ALA A 42 3.13 -8.30 -6.92
N ARG A 43 4.22 -8.22 -6.15
CA ARG A 43 4.30 -8.72 -4.78
C ARG A 43 3.34 -8.04 -3.82
N LEU A 44 3.20 -6.71 -3.92
CA LEU A 44 2.22 -5.96 -3.14
C LEU A 44 0.79 -6.34 -3.53
N CYS A 45 0.49 -6.49 -4.83
CA CYS A 45 -0.81 -6.98 -5.28
C CYS A 45 -1.14 -8.35 -4.69
N ALA A 46 -0.19 -9.30 -4.78
CA ALA A 46 -0.35 -10.65 -4.25
C ALA A 46 -0.53 -10.67 -2.73
N GLY A 47 0.27 -9.91 -1.97
CA GLY A 47 0.20 -9.89 -0.51
C GLY A 47 -1.09 -9.28 0.05
N PHE A 48 -1.74 -8.41 -0.72
CA PHE A 48 -3.01 -7.76 -0.33
C PHE A 48 -4.24 -8.38 -1.01
N ASP A 49 -4.06 -9.36 -1.88
CA ASP A 49 -5.13 -9.92 -2.72
C ASP A 49 -5.93 -8.83 -3.45
N VAL A 50 -5.21 -7.94 -4.13
CA VAL A 50 -5.78 -6.82 -4.89
C VAL A 50 -5.28 -6.79 -6.32
N ASP A 51 -6.16 -6.41 -7.23
CA ASP A 51 -5.79 -6.11 -8.61
C ASP A 51 -4.96 -4.82 -8.69
N VAL A 52 -4.01 -4.79 -9.63
CA VAL A 52 -3.12 -3.64 -9.84
C VAL A 52 -3.90 -2.35 -10.14
N VAL A 53 -5.00 -2.42 -10.89
CA VAL A 53 -5.86 -1.26 -11.19
C VAL A 53 -6.44 -0.65 -9.90
N ARG A 54 -6.74 -1.47 -8.90
CA ARG A 54 -7.23 -1.00 -7.59
C ARG A 54 -6.17 -0.20 -6.83
N LEU A 55 -4.89 -0.55 -6.97
CA LEU A 55 -3.78 0.17 -6.33
C LEU A 55 -3.59 1.58 -6.92
N PHE A 56 -3.76 1.73 -8.24
CA PHE A 56 -3.60 3.01 -8.93
C PHE A 56 -4.86 3.86 -8.93
N LYS A 57 -6.01 3.33 -8.49
CA LYS A 57 -7.22 4.13 -8.33
C LYS A 57 -6.97 5.19 -7.25
N PRO A 58 -7.11 6.49 -7.55
CA PRO A 58 -6.98 7.54 -6.55
C PRO A 58 -7.90 7.22 -5.37
N ALA A 59 -7.41 7.38 -4.15
CA ALA A 59 -8.30 7.44 -3.01
C ALA A 59 -9.28 8.58 -3.31
N LYS A 60 -10.60 8.30 -3.30
CA LYS A 60 -11.60 9.35 -3.49
C LYS A 60 -11.23 10.51 -2.57
N GLU A 61 -11.08 11.71 -3.13
CA GLU A 61 -10.94 12.92 -2.33
C GLU A 61 -12.13 12.95 -1.36
N GLU A 62 -11.83 12.81 -0.08
CA GLU A 62 -12.78 13.12 0.98
C GLU A 62 -13.03 14.61 0.81
N LYS A 63 -14.17 14.95 0.21
CA LYS A 63 -14.57 16.34 -0.02
C LYS A 63 -14.40 17.09 1.30
N LEU A 64 -13.48 18.05 1.32
CA LEU A 64 -13.43 19.07 2.34
C LEU A 64 -14.69 19.93 2.20
N GLN A 65 -15.82 19.44 2.71
CA GLN A 65 -17.01 20.24 2.96
C GLN A 65 -16.69 21.15 4.15
N LYS A 66 -15.91 22.21 3.89
CA LYS A 66 -15.98 23.42 4.70
C LYS A 66 -17.14 24.24 4.18
N GLN A 67 -18.25 24.03 4.88
CA GLN A 67 -19.40 24.90 5.07
C GLN A 67 -19.03 26.39 4.96
N ASN A 68 -19.66 27.08 4.01
CA ASN A 68 -19.86 28.54 4.00
C ASN A 68 -21.34 28.78 3.71
#